data_AF-A0A1R4B108-F1
#
_entry.id   AF-A0A1R4B108-F1
#
_cell.length_a   1.000
_cell.length_b   1.000
_cell.length_c   1.000
_cell.angle_alpha   90.00
_cell.angle_beta   90.00
_cell.angle_gamma   90.00
#
_symmetry.space_group_name_H-M   'P 1'
#
loop_
_entity.id
_entity.type
_entity.pdbx_description
1 polymer ?
#
loop_
_entity_poly.entity_id
_entity_poly.type
_entity_poly.pdbx_seq_one_letter_code
_entity_poly.pdbx_strand_id
1 'polypeptide(L)'
;MTTPSINGENLKTTVWERRFELFDRLEADKKGRQDVLQSATYKALLRRERWLLNFNIFALFGGFFFYLSKGMYTKAGVMATMTLLWGAFLSWIEYTLGVKLPVLCYWLPPGVVMSQWANYDYYRKMKNGEYLWLGWPAFAYRRVTIPSLLLVAALLLMGIKAFSHFYQHATAQAMVSEDPIAIECGFNKVYVTTQELDLFGKEALCSNF
;
A
#
# COMPACT_ATOMS: atom_id res chain seq x y z
N MET A 1 -9.97 17.60 52.10
CA MET A 1 -9.79 17.70 50.64
C MET A 1 -11.04 17.15 49.99
N THR A 2 -11.87 18.04 49.49
CA THR A 2 -13.12 17.77 48.79
C THR A 2 -12.82 17.26 47.39
N THR A 3 -13.31 16.07 47.06
CA THR A 3 -13.42 15.56 45.70
C THR A 3 -14.28 16.53 44.87
N PRO A 4 -13.82 17.03 43.71
CA PRO A 4 -14.71 17.73 42.81
C PRO A 4 -15.63 16.70 42.16
N SER A 5 -16.94 16.88 42.36
CA SER A 5 -17.96 16.17 41.59
C SER A 5 -17.92 16.66 40.14
N ILE A 6 -17.60 15.79 39.20
CA ILE A 6 -17.75 16.07 37.77
C ILE A 6 -19.22 15.87 37.41
N ASN A 7 -20.05 16.85 37.78
CA ASN A 7 -21.20 17.21 36.98
C ASN A 7 -20.68 18.28 36.01
N GLY A 8 -20.40 17.88 34.77
CA GLY A 8 -19.79 18.78 33.78
C GLY A 8 -19.96 18.22 32.38
N GLU A 9 -21.01 18.72 31.71
CA GLU A 9 -21.07 19.04 30.29
C GLU A 9 -20.42 18.07 29.28
N ASN A 10 -21.26 17.61 28.34
CA ASN A 10 -20.93 17.01 27.05
C ASN A 10 -19.78 17.72 26.29
N LEU A 11 -18.52 17.53 26.70
CA LEU A 11 -17.39 17.76 25.81
C LEU A 11 -17.50 16.70 24.72
N LYS A 12 -17.83 17.12 23.50
CA LYS A 12 -17.72 16.27 22.31
C LYS A 12 -16.26 15.87 22.14
N THR A 13 -15.87 14.77 22.79
CA THR A 13 -14.53 14.19 22.67
C THR A 13 -14.28 13.95 21.18
N THR A 14 -13.24 14.56 20.62
CA THR A 14 -12.96 14.36 19.21
C THR A 14 -12.59 12.90 18.95
N VAL A 15 -12.77 12.43 17.71
CA VAL A 15 -12.38 11.07 17.32
C VAL A 15 -10.90 10.81 17.64
N TRP A 16 -10.06 11.85 17.55
CA TRP A 16 -8.64 11.76 17.86
C TRP A 16 -8.34 11.69 19.36
N GLU A 17 -8.98 12.49 20.19
CA GLU A 17 -8.86 12.39 21.65
C GLU A 17 -9.22 10.99 22.13
N ARG A 18 -10.34 10.44 21.65
CA ARG A 18 -10.75 9.08 22.01
C ARG A 18 -9.73 8.03 21.58
N ARG A 19 -9.14 8.15 20.39
CA ARG A 19 -8.07 7.25 19.93
C ARG A 19 -6.84 7.34 20.83
N PHE A 20 -6.45 8.56 21.23
CA PHE A 20 -5.27 8.79 22.06
C PHE A 20 -5.47 8.24 23.46
N GLU A 21 -6.64 8.44 24.04
CA GLU A 21 -7.01 7.85 25.34
C GLU A 21 -6.94 6.32 25.30
N LEU A 22 -7.48 5.70 24.26
CA LEU A 22 -7.41 4.26 24.07
C LEU A 22 -5.96 3.78 23.90
N PHE A 23 -5.10 4.50 23.17
CA PHE A 23 -3.69 4.15 23.05
C PHE A 23 -2.91 4.34 24.35
N ASP A 24 -3.21 5.38 25.13
CA ASP A 24 -2.61 5.62 26.45
C ASP A 24 -2.97 4.48 27.41
N ARG A 25 -4.22 3.99 27.41
CA ARG A 25 -4.65 2.80 28.19
C ARG A 25 -3.90 1.52 27.80
N LEU A 26 -3.39 1.44 26.57
CA LEU A 26 -2.64 0.28 26.08
C LEU A 26 -1.12 0.42 26.28
N GLU A 27 -0.65 1.57 26.80
CA GLU A 27 0.77 1.92 26.89
C GLU A 27 1.48 1.83 25.53
N ALA A 28 0.80 2.28 24.48
CA ALA A 28 1.32 2.24 23.11
C ALA A 28 2.53 3.17 22.90
N ASP A 29 2.80 4.07 23.84
CA ASP A 29 4.01 4.92 23.91
C ASP A 29 5.27 4.13 24.29
N LYS A 30 5.13 2.93 24.86
CA LYS A 30 6.28 2.08 25.28
C LYS A 30 6.43 0.80 24.47
N LYS A 31 5.36 0.33 23.84
CA LYS A 31 5.29 -0.96 23.15
C LYS A 31 5.33 -0.80 21.63
N GLY A 32 5.79 -1.82 20.91
CA GLY A 32 5.64 -1.87 19.45
C GLY A 32 4.19 -2.14 19.06
N ARG A 33 3.80 -1.80 17.82
CA ARG A 33 2.43 -2.02 17.32
C ARG A 33 1.98 -3.47 17.50
N GLN A 34 2.84 -4.43 17.17
CA GLN A 34 2.51 -5.85 17.30
C GLN A 34 2.28 -6.25 18.76
N ASP A 35 3.14 -5.80 19.67
CA ASP A 35 3.00 -6.06 21.11
C ASP A 35 1.69 -5.46 21.66
N VAL A 36 1.33 -4.25 21.23
CA VAL A 36 0.06 -3.61 21.58
C VAL A 36 -1.10 -4.48 21.11
N LEU A 37 -1.12 -4.93 19.85
CA LEU A 37 -2.20 -5.73 19.29
C LEU A 37 -2.31 -7.13 19.91
N GLN A 38 -1.20 -7.69 20.39
CA GLN A 38 -1.18 -9.00 21.03
C GLN A 38 -1.51 -8.95 22.54
N SER A 39 -1.42 -7.77 23.15
CA SER A 39 -1.68 -7.58 24.57
C SER A 39 -3.08 -8.01 25.01
N ALA A 40 -3.18 -8.55 26.23
CA ALA A 40 -4.47 -8.90 26.83
C ALA A 40 -5.40 -7.68 26.94
N THR A 41 -4.83 -6.51 27.26
CA THR A 41 -5.56 -5.23 27.35
C THR A 41 -6.21 -4.85 26.02
N TYR A 42 -5.51 -5.03 24.89
CA TYR A 42 -6.09 -4.80 23.57
C TYR A 42 -7.20 -5.79 23.23
N LYS A 43 -7.01 -7.07 23.57
CA LYS A 43 -8.01 -8.12 23.32
C LYS A 43 -9.28 -7.91 24.16
N ALA A 44 -9.15 -7.29 25.33
CA ALA A 44 -10.27 -6.93 26.19
C ALA A 44 -11.11 -5.75 25.66
N LEU A 45 -10.62 -4.97 24.68
CA LEU A 45 -11.36 -3.86 24.10
C LEU A 45 -12.59 -4.31 23.30
N LEU A 46 -13.62 -3.45 23.32
CA LEU A 46 -14.82 -3.66 22.52
C LEU A 46 -14.46 -3.69 21.03
N ARG A 47 -15.19 -4.48 20.23
CA ARG A 47 -14.94 -4.60 18.78
C ARG A 47 -14.93 -3.24 18.07
N ARG A 48 -15.80 -2.33 18.51
CA ARG A 48 -15.87 -0.95 17.99
C ARG A 48 -14.60 -0.14 18.30
N GLU A 49 -14.03 -0.30 19.48
CA GLU A 49 -12.80 0.38 19.90
C GLU A 49 -11.59 -0.18 19.14
N ARG A 50 -11.53 -1.51 18.98
CA ARG A 50 -10.52 -2.16 18.15
C ARG A 50 -10.56 -1.67 16.71
N TRP A 51 -11.76 -1.54 16.12
CA TRP A 51 -11.92 -1.00 14.77
C TRP A 51 -11.52 0.47 14.69
N LEU A 52 -11.91 1.29 15.68
CA LEU A 52 -11.53 2.70 15.78
C LEU A 52 -10.01 2.91 15.83
N LEU A 53 -9.28 2.00 16.49
CA LEU A 53 -7.81 2.00 16.56
C LEU A 53 -7.18 1.47 15.27
N ASN A 54 -7.67 0.35 14.75
CA ASN A 54 -7.08 -0.35 13.62
C ASN A 54 -7.45 0.21 12.26
N PHE A 55 -8.37 1.15 12.15
CA PHE A 55 -8.83 1.58 10.83
C PHE A 55 -8.97 3.09 10.75
N ASN A 56 -8.46 3.63 9.65
CA ASN A 56 -8.56 5.04 9.31
C ASN A 56 -8.95 5.17 7.84
N ILE A 57 -10.21 5.55 7.60
CA ILE A 57 -10.79 5.69 6.27
C ILE A 57 -10.06 6.75 5.42
N PHE A 58 -9.57 7.82 6.04
CA PHE A 58 -8.84 8.86 5.34
C PHE A 58 -7.46 8.38 4.88
N ALA A 59 -6.82 7.50 5.66
CA ALA A 59 -5.57 6.88 5.23
C ALA A 59 -5.79 5.75 4.21
N LEU A 60 -6.96 5.10 4.20
CA LEU A 60 -7.31 4.11 3.17
C LEU A 60 -7.34 4.75 1.78
N PHE A 61 -8.07 5.86 1.63
CA PHE A 61 -8.22 6.54 0.34
C PHE A 61 -7.12 7.57 0.07
N GLY A 62 -6.60 8.22 1.11
CA GLY A 62 -5.53 9.21 0.99
C GLY A 62 -4.14 8.59 0.87
N GLY A 63 -3.97 7.32 1.23
CA GLY A 63 -2.68 6.63 1.17
C GLY A 63 -1.57 7.41 1.87
N PHE A 64 -0.42 7.55 1.22
CA PHE A 64 0.73 8.25 1.78
C PHE A 64 0.50 9.78 1.85
N PHE A 65 -0.43 10.34 1.08
CA PHE A 65 -0.79 11.77 1.18
C PHE A 65 -1.44 12.09 2.53
N PHE A 66 -2.16 11.14 3.13
CA PHE A 66 -2.63 11.30 4.51
C PHE A 66 -1.46 11.50 5.47
N TYR A 67 -0.40 10.70 5.33
CA TYR A 67 0.80 10.84 6.16
C TYR A 67 1.51 12.18 5.94
N LEU A 68 1.59 12.66 4.70
CA LEU A 68 2.11 13.99 4.38
C LEU A 68 1.30 15.10 5.05
N SER A 69 -0.04 15.03 5.00
CA SER A 69 -0.93 16.01 5.65
C SER A 69 -0.77 16.07 7.16
N LYS A 70 -0.36 14.95 7.77
CA LYS A 70 -0.05 14.85 9.20
C LYS A 70 1.42 15.14 9.52
N GLY A 71 2.22 15.57 8.55
CA GLY A 71 3.64 15.90 8.69
C GLY A 71 4.52 14.69 9.03
N MET A 72 4.12 13.48 8.62
CA MET A 72 4.89 12.24 8.81
C MET A 72 5.70 11.94 7.54
N TYR A 73 6.57 12.86 7.12
CA TYR A 73 7.23 12.82 5.81
C TYR A 73 8.05 11.55 5.55
N THR A 74 8.84 11.11 6.53
CA THR A 74 9.69 9.91 6.38
C THR A 74 8.85 8.65 6.23
N LYS A 75 7.82 8.46 7.07
CA LYS A 75 6.87 7.35 6.95
C LYS A 75 6.08 7.42 5.64
N ALA A 76 5.67 8.62 5.20
CA ALA A 76 5.02 8.82 3.92
C ALA A 76 5.91 8.38 2.75
N GLY A 77 7.19 8.76 2.78
CA GLY A 77 8.18 8.34 1.77
C GLY A 77 8.34 6.82 1.72
N VAL A 78 8.44 6.15 2.87
CA VAL A 78 8.46 4.67 2.92
C VAL A 78 7.18 4.08 2.31
N MET A 79 6.01 4.58 2.70
CA MET A 79 4.73 4.08 2.22
C MET A 79 4.56 4.30 0.70
N ALA A 80 5.05 5.43 0.18
CA ALA A 80 5.11 5.71 -1.25
C ALA A 80 6.03 4.72 -1.97
N THR A 81 7.25 4.49 -1.47
CA THR A 81 8.18 3.48 -2.00
C THR A 81 7.54 2.10 -2.05
N MET A 82 6.90 1.66 -0.96
CA MET A 82 6.23 0.34 -0.92
C MET A 82 5.07 0.26 -1.91
N THR A 83 4.32 1.35 -2.10
CA THR A 83 3.24 1.42 -3.09
C THR A 83 3.78 1.30 -4.52
N LEU A 84 4.89 1.96 -4.84
CA LEU A 84 5.53 1.85 -6.14
C LEU A 84 6.10 0.45 -6.40
N LEU A 85 6.76 -0.15 -5.40
CA LEU A 85 7.25 -1.52 -5.49
C LEU A 85 6.11 -2.54 -5.67
N TRP A 86 4.99 -2.33 -4.98
CA TRP A 86 3.77 -3.13 -5.18
C TRP A 86 3.23 -2.99 -6.61
N GLY A 87 3.13 -1.77 -7.13
CA GLY A 87 2.72 -1.53 -8.52
C GLY A 87 3.69 -2.14 -9.54
N ALA A 88 4.99 -2.09 -9.28
CA ALA A 88 6.02 -2.71 -10.11
C ALA A 88 5.86 -4.23 -10.14
N PHE A 89 5.68 -4.83 -8.97
CA PHE A 89 5.45 -6.27 -8.82
C PHE A 89 4.19 -6.74 -9.55
N LEU A 90 3.06 -6.04 -9.38
CA LEU A 90 1.82 -6.38 -10.10
C LEU A 90 1.95 -6.19 -11.61
N SER A 91 2.61 -5.12 -12.06
CA SER A 91 2.85 -4.90 -13.50
C SER A 91 3.71 -6.00 -14.12
N TRP A 92 4.69 -6.50 -13.36
CA TRP A 92 5.49 -7.64 -13.78
C TRP A 92 4.66 -8.93 -13.85
N ILE A 93 3.75 -9.16 -12.90
CA ILE A 93 2.81 -10.30 -12.94
C ILE A 93 1.89 -10.23 -14.16
N GLU A 94 1.30 -9.06 -14.44
CA GLU A 94 0.45 -8.87 -15.63
C GLU A 94 1.21 -9.22 -16.91
N TYR A 95 2.43 -8.73 -17.04
CA TYR A 95 3.27 -9.03 -18.19
C TYR A 95 3.59 -10.53 -18.28
N THR A 96 4.11 -11.14 -17.21
CA THR A 96 4.54 -12.54 -17.20
C THR A 96 3.38 -13.53 -17.36
N LEU A 97 2.19 -13.23 -16.85
CA LEU A 97 1.02 -14.09 -16.99
C LEU A 97 0.14 -13.72 -18.20
N GLY A 98 0.36 -12.56 -18.83
CA GLY A 98 -0.49 -12.08 -19.93
C GLY A 98 -1.92 -11.75 -19.48
N VAL A 99 -2.10 -11.37 -18.21
CA VAL A 99 -3.41 -11.04 -17.62
C VAL A 99 -3.48 -9.55 -17.30
N LYS A 100 -4.70 -9.01 -17.25
CA LYS A 100 -4.95 -7.66 -16.73
C LYS A 100 -5.55 -7.75 -15.34
N LEU A 101 -4.89 -7.13 -14.37
CA LEU A 101 -5.39 -7.06 -13.00
C LEU A 101 -6.35 -5.87 -12.84
N PRO A 102 -7.44 -6.03 -12.07
CA PRO A 102 -8.31 -4.91 -11.75
C PRO A 102 -7.55 -3.78 -11.07
N VAL A 103 -7.90 -2.53 -11.36
CA VAL A 103 -7.28 -1.32 -10.76
C VAL A 103 -7.28 -1.36 -9.23
N LEU A 104 -8.32 -1.98 -8.63
CA LEU A 104 -8.41 -2.17 -7.18
C LEU A 104 -7.20 -2.91 -6.59
N CYS A 105 -6.61 -3.87 -7.31
CA CYS A 105 -5.44 -4.61 -6.85
C CYS A 105 -4.21 -3.71 -6.66
N TYR A 106 -4.11 -2.60 -7.38
CA TYR A 106 -2.96 -1.69 -7.32
C TYR A 106 -2.98 -0.81 -6.07
N TRP A 107 -4.14 -0.25 -5.71
CA TRP A 107 -4.20 0.77 -4.66
C TRP A 107 -4.81 0.26 -3.35
N LEU A 108 -5.69 -0.75 -3.40
CA LEU A 108 -6.41 -1.20 -2.21
C LEU A 108 -5.49 -1.89 -1.19
N PRO A 109 -4.62 -2.86 -1.55
CA PRO A 109 -3.71 -3.47 -0.57
C PRO A 109 -2.80 -2.47 0.16
N PRO A 110 -2.05 -1.58 -0.51
CA PRO A 110 -1.24 -0.60 0.20
C PRO A 110 -2.10 0.39 1.00
N GLY A 111 -3.27 0.80 0.48
CA GLY A 111 -4.22 1.63 1.22
C GLY A 111 -4.71 0.97 2.52
N VAL A 112 -5.00 -0.34 2.50
CA VAL A 112 -5.39 -1.10 3.68
C VAL A 112 -4.26 -1.12 4.71
N VAL A 113 -3.01 -1.36 4.30
CA VAL A 113 -1.86 -1.31 5.22
C VAL A 113 -1.74 0.06 5.86
N MET A 114 -1.81 1.14 5.07
CA MET A 114 -1.74 2.51 5.58
C MET A 114 -2.90 2.83 6.52
N SER A 115 -4.13 2.40 6.20
CA SER A 115 -5.30 2.56 7.06
C SER A 115 -5.13 1.90 8.43
N GLN A 116 -4.40 0.79 8.47
CA GLN A 116 -4.17 0.00 9.69
C GLN A 116 -3.04 0.52 10.57
N TRP A 117 -2.19 1.37 10.03
CA TRP A 117 -1.01 1.88 10.71
C TRP A 117 -1.17 3.36 11.09
N ALA A 118 -1.94 4.13 10.31
CA ALA A 118 -2.07 5.57 10.41
C ALA A 118 -2.39 6.10 11.82
N ASN A 119 -3.32 5.47 12.54
CA ASN A 119 -3.71 5.93 13.88
C ASN A 119 -2.58 5.75 14.89
N TYR A 120 -1.94 4.58 14.90
CA TYR A 120 -0.82 4.27 15.77
C TYR A 120 0.39 5.15 15.43
N ASP A 121 0.70 5.31 14.14
CA ASP A 121 1.82 6.13 13.69
C ASP A 121 1.66 7.60 14.09
N TYR A 122 0.45 8.14 13.93
CA TYR A 122 0.17 9.51 14.31
C TYR A 122 0.22 9.70 15.83
N TYR A 123 -0.30 8.75 16.60
CA TYR A 123 -0.18 8.75 18.06
C TYR A 123 1.28 8.77 18.51
N ARG A 124 2.11 7.86 17.98
CA ARG A 124 3.55 7.77 18.29
C ARG A 124 4.31 9.04 17.90
N LYS A 125 3.98 9.64 16.76
CA LYS A 125 4.52 10.94 16.37
C LYS A 125 4.18 12.01 17.42
N MET A 126 2.92 12.12 17.82
CA MET A 126 2.46 13.18 18.71
C MET A 126 2.98 13.02 20.14
N LYS A 127 3.09 11.79 20.65
CA LYS A 127 3.57 11.50 22.01
C LYS A 127 5.09 11.48 22.13
N ASN A 128 5.78 10.84 21.17
CA ASN A 128 7.21 10.53 21.29
C ASN A 128 8.07 11.26 20.25
N GLY A 129 7.49 12.08 19.38
CA GLY A 129 8.22 12.70 18.27
C GLY A 129 8.74 11.67 17.25
N GLU A 130 8.15 10.48 17.21
CA GLU A 130 8.65 9.38 16.39
C GLU A 130 8.54 9.69 14.90
N TYR A 131 9.69 9.74 14.22
CA TYR A 131 9.75 10.04 12.78
C TYR A 131 9.80 8.79 11.89
N LEU A 132 10.26 7.65 12.40
CA LEU A 132 10.31 6.34 11.74
C LEU A 132 10.10 5.22 12.77
N TRP A 133 9.64 4.04 12.34
CA TRP A 133 9.36 2.93 13.26
C TRP A 133 10.60 2.39 13.95
N LEU A 134 10.47 2.07 15.24
CA LEU A 134 11.51 1.41 16.02
C LEU A 134 11.91 0.07 15.38
N GLY A 135 13.21 -0.25 15.41
CA GLY A 135 13.75 -1.50 14.85
C GLY A 135 14.04 -1.46 13.34
N TRP A 136 13.74 -0.34 12.66
CA TRP A 136 14.20 -0.15 11.29
C TRP A 136 15.73 -0.09 11.22
N PRO A 137 16.34 -0.54 10.10
CA PRO A 137 17.79 -0.62 9.99
C PRO A 137 18.42 0.78 10.02
N ALA A 138 19.63 0.88 10.59
CA ALA A 138 20.31 2.15 10.84
C ALA A 138 20.44 3.05 9.58
N PHE A 139 20.58 2.45 8.40
CA PHE A 139 20.69 3.19 7.15
C PHE A 139 19.40 3.95 6.79
N ALA A 140 18.21 3.47 7.20
CA ALA A 140 16.94 4.10 6.89
C ALA A 140 16.73 5.45 7.57
N TYR A 141 17.46 5.71 8.65
CA TYR A 141 17.44 6.98 9.36
C TYR A 141 18.29 8.07 8.69
N ARG A 142 19.09 7.72 7.66
CA ARG A 142 19.84 8.72 6.88
C ARG A 142 18.90 9.51 5.99
N ARG A 143 19.06 10.84 5.97
CA ARG A 143 18.19 11.76 5.21
C ARG A 143 18.06 11.43 3.73
N VAL A 144 19.11 10.87 3.13
CA VAL A 144 19.17 10.56 1.69
C VAL A 144 18.49 9.23 1.33
N THR A 145 18.36 8.31 2.28
CA THR A 145 17.96 6.93 1.98
C THR A 145 16.54 6.83 1.46
N ILE A 146 15.57 7.47 2.13
CA ILE A 146 14.17 7.38 1.71
C ILE A 146 13.95 8.01 0.32
N PRO A 147 14.48 9.22 0.02
CA PRO A 147 14.44 9.76 -1.34
C PRO A 147 15.10 8.85 -2.39
N SER A 148 16.27 8.27 -2.10
CA SER A 148 16.94 7.35 -3.03
C SER A 148 16.12 6.09 -3.28
N LEU A 149 15.53 5.50 -2.24
CA LEU A 149 14.65 4.33 -2.38
C LEU A 149 13.41 4.65 -3.20
N LEU A 150 12.81 5.82 -2.98
CA LEU A 150 11.65 6.28 -3.76
C LEU A 150 12.01 6.43 -5.24
N LEU A 151 13.15 7.06 -5.53
CA LEU A 151 13.64 7.23 -6.91
C LEU A 151 13.89 5.88 -7.58
N VAL A 152 14.58 4.95 -6.91
CA VAL A 152 14.84 3.61 -7.43
C VAL A 152 13.53 2.86 -7.69
N ALA A 153 12.57 2.91 -6.78
CA ALA A 153 11.27 2.28 -6.97
C ALA A 153 10.49 2.89 -8.15
N ALA A 154 10.55 4.20 -8.34
CA ALA A 154 9.95 4.88 -9.48
C ALA A 154 10.61 4.47 -10.81
N LEU A 155 11.94 4.45 -10.87
CA LEU A 155 12.70 4.00 -12.03
C LEU A 155 12.39 2.54 -12.38
N LEU A 156 12.29 1.66 -11.37
CA LEU A 156 11.94 0.26 -11.56
C LEU A 156 10.53 0.10 -12.15
N LEU A 157 9.53 0.79 -11.60
CA LEU A 157 8.16 0.75 -12.12
C LEU A 157 8.11 1.26 -13.57
N MET A 158 8.75 2.39 -13.85
CA MET A 158 8.84 2.94 -15.20
C MET A 158 9.54 1.98 -16.16
N GLY A 159 10.64 1.36 -15.73
CA GLY A 159 11.38 0.37 -16.51
C GLY A 159 10.52 -0.85 -16.85
N ILE A 160 9.77 -1.40 -15.89
CA ILE A 160 8.86 -2.53 -16.12
C ILE A 160 7.73 -2.14 -17.07
N LYS A 161 7.14 -0.95 -16.92
CA LYS A 161 6.07 -0.49 -17.82
C LYS A 161 6.59 -0.23 -19.23
N ALA A 162 7.76 0.38 -19.37
CA ALA A 162 8.39 0.59 -20.67
C ALA A 162 8.74 -0.75 -21.33
N PHE A 163 9.36 -1.67 -20.59
CA PHE A 163 9.65 -3.02 -21.06
C PHE A 163 8.37 -3.72 -21.52
N SER A 164 7.33 -3.73 -20.69
CA SER A 164 6.05 -4.35 -21.05
C SER A 164 5.46 -3.73 -22.32
N HIS A 165 5.57 -2.40 -22.49
CA HIS A 165 5.09 -1.72 -23.69
C HIS A 165 5.86 -2.12 -24.96
N PHE A 166 7.19 -2.25 -24.89
CA PHE A 166 8.02 -2.61 -26.05
C PHE A 166 7.92 -4.08 -26.43
N TYR A 167 7.69 -4.97 -25.45
CA TYR A 167 7.65 -6.42 -25.64
C TYR A 167 6.22 -7.00 -25.60
N GLN A 168 5.18 -6.17 -25.60
CA GLN A 168 3.78 -6.60 -25.76
C GLN A 168 3.25 -6.14 -27.11
N HIS A 169 2.82 -7.09 -27.93
CA HIS A 169 2.22 -6.85 -29.22
C HIS A 169 0.83 -7.47 -29.27
N ALA A 170 -0.06 -6.93 -30.09
CA ALA A 170 -1.37 -7.51 -30.33
C ALA A 170 -1.66 -7.47 -31.83
N THR A 171 -2.29 -8.52 -32.35
CA THR A 171 -2.84 -8.46 -33.71
C THR A 171 -4.01 -7.48 -33.76
N ALA A 172 -4.30 -6.94 -34.94
CA ALA A 172 -5.43 -6.03 -35.11
C ALA A 172 -6.76 -6.66 -34.66
N GLN A 173 -6.93 -7.98 -34.84
CA GLN A 173 -8.11 -8.71 -34.39
C GLN A 173 -8.14 -8.88 -32.87
N ALA A 174 -7.00 -9.19 -32.23
CA ALA A 174 -6.91 -9.30 -30.78
C ALA A 174 -7.18 -7.98 -30.05
N MET A 175 -6.91 -6.83 -30.68
CA MET A 175 -7.22 -5.52 -30.08
C MET A 175 -8.73 -5.26 -29.93
N VAL A 176 -9.56 -5.91 -30.75
CA VAL A 176 -11.02 -5.72 -30.78
C VAL A 176 -11.75 -6.92 -30.17
N SER A 177 -11.07 -8.06 -30.00
CA SER A 177 -11.63 -9.26 -29.37
C SER A 177 -11.88 -9.07 -27.87
N GLU A 178 -12.98 -9.66 -27.38
CA GLU A 178 -13.29 -9.69 -25.94
C GLU A 178 -12.34 -10.64 -25.18
N ASP A 179 -11.88 -11.71 -25.83
CA ASP A 179 -11.07 -12.77 -25.22
C ASP A 179 -9.77 -13.04 -26.02
N PRO A 180 -8.80 -12.11 -26.02
CA PRO A 180 -7.49 -12.38 -26.61
C PRO A 180 -6.68 -13.33 -25.72
N ILE A 181 -5.95 -14.27 -26.34
CA ILE A 181 -5.00 -15.15 -25.67
C ILE A 181 -3.58 -14.65 -25.88
N ALA A 182 -2.75 -14.74 -24.85
CA ALA A 182 -1.33 -14.38 -24.93
C ALA A 182 -0.49 -15.60 -25.32
N ILE A 183 0.28 -15.49 -26.41
CA ILE A 183 1.30 -16.48 -26.80
C ILE A 183 2.71 -15.92 -26.56
N GLU A 184 3.63 -16.82 -26.22
CA GLU A 184 5.03 -16.49 -25.95
C GLU A 184 5.89 -16.71 -27.20
N CYS A 185 6.50 -15.63 -27.70
CA CYS A 185 7.43 -15.60 -28.82
C CYS A 185 8.80 -15.09 -28.32
N GLY A 186 9.50 -15.92 -27.54
CA GLY A 186 10.72 -15.50 -26.83
C GLY A 186 10.41 -14.52 -25.70
N PHE A 187 11.00 -13.32 -25.76
CA PHE A 187 10.66 -12.24 -24.82
C PHE A 187 9.40 -11.47 -25.23
N ASN A 188 8.90 -11.65 -26.45
CA ASN A 188 7.70 -10.97 -26.90
C ASN A 188 6.45 -11.73 -26.43
N LYS A 189 5.51 -10.96 -25.86
CA LYS A 189 4.15 -11.39 -25.54
C LYS A 189 3.24 -10.91 -26.65
N VAL A 190 2.72 -11.83 -27.45
CA VAL A 190 1.82 -11.50 -28.57
C VAL A 190 0.41 -11.92 -28.20
N TYR A 191 -0.53 -10.97 -28.19
CA TYR A 191 -1.95 -11.22 -27.99
C TYR A 191 -2.59 -11.52 -29.35
N VAL A 192 -3.23 -12.69 -29.45
CA VAL A 192 -3.88 -13.20 -30.67
C VAL A 192 -5.27 -13.74 -30.31
N THR A 193 -6.15 -13.89 -31.30
CA THR A 193 -7.39 -14.64 -31.11
C THR A 193 -7.13 -16.15 -31.21
N THR A 194 -8.02 -16.97 -30.64
CA THR A 194 -7.95 -18.44 -30.79
C THR A 194 -8.02 -18.86 -32.26
N GLN A 195 -8.87 -18.18 -33.04
CA GLN A 195 -9.02 -18.44 -34.47
C GLN A 195 -7.74 -18.14 -35.27
N GLU A 196 -7.04 -17.03 -34.97
CA GLU A 196 -5.74 -16.74 -35.60
C GLU A 196 -4.69 -17.79 -35.25
N LEU A 197 -4.68 -18.25 -33.99
CA LEU A 197 -3.74 -19.28 -33.56
C LEU A 197 -3.99 -20.62 -34.27
N ASP A 198 -5.25 -21.00 -34.45
CA ASP A 198 -5.64 -22.24 -35.14
C ASP A 198 -5.38 -22.17 -36.67
N LEU A 199 -5.56 -20.99 -37.27
CA LEU A 199 -5.37 -20.79 -38.71
C LEU A 199 -3.90 -20.70 -39.13
N PHE A 200 -3.11 -19.90 -38.41
CA PHE A 200 -1.73 -19.59 -38.79
C PHE A 200 -0.69 -20.43 -38.05
N GLY A 201 -1.04 -20.92 -36.86
CA GLY A 201 -0.10 -21.61 -35.97
C GLY A 201 0.84 -20.65 -35.25
N LYS A 202 1.37 -21.12 -34.10
CA LYS A 202 2.26 -20.33 -33.24
C LYS A 202 3.54 -19.88 -33.96
N GLU A 203 4.15 -20.75 -34.75
CA GLU A 203 5.44 -20.47 -35.40
C GLU A 203 5.35 -19.33 -36.41
N ALA A 204 4.29 -19.31 -37.24
CA ALA A 204 4.07 -18.24 -38.22
C ALA A 204 3.73 -16.90 -37.54
N LEU A 205 2.99 -16.94 -36.43
CA LEU A 205 2.69 -15.73 -35.65
C LEU A 205 3.95 -15.17 -34.99
N CYS A 206 4.84 -16.04 -34.49
CA CYS A 206 6.08 -15.64 -33.85
C CYS A 206 7.20 -15.22 -34.82
N SER A 207 7.13 -15.55 -36.11
CA SER A 207 8.23 -15.26 -37.06
C SER A 207 8.46 -13.76 -37.32
N ASN A 208 7.54 -12.90 -36.90
CA ASN A 208 7.59 -11.45 -37.11
C ASN A 208 8.05 -10.65 -35.88
N PHE A 209 8.42 -11.33 -34.78
CA PHE A 209 8.71 -10.71 -33.49
C PHE A 209 10.04 -11.17 -32.88
#